data_AF-A0AAW1L5A0-F1
#
_entry.id   AF-A0AAW1L5A0-F1
#
_cell.length_a   1.000
_cell.length_b   1.000
_cell.length_c   1.000
_cell.angle_alpha   90.00
_cell.angle_beta   90.00
_cell.angle_gamma   90.00
#
_symmetry.space_group_name_H-M   'P 1'
#
loop_
_entity.id
_entity.type
_entity.pdbx_description
1 polymer ?
#
loop_
_entity_poly.entity_id
_entity_poly.type
_entity_poly.pdbx_seq_one_letter_code
_entity_poly.pdbx_strand_id
1 'polypeptide(L)'
;MTIENSAKAAKRTIYPSRKWRVEPEKYANFKDDIWKQYNPSVKQNTAQEKISYVGKLITDTTNRVFKIQKEFSVKQNTAQEKISYVGKLITDTTNRVFKIQKEFTPKSKQPPPWWDEECTRVIQERRKITKYYKANRTLDTYIKYQETIAYSKRFLKQKKR
;
A
#
# COMPACT_ATOMS: atom_id res chain seq x y z
N MET A 1 110.45 -47.21 1.72
CA MET A 1 110.60 -48.56 1.13
C MET A 1 109.50 -49.39 1.76
N THR A 2 108.49 -49.95 1.09
CA THR A 2 108.27 -50.43 -0.29
C THR A 2 106.74 -50.53 -0.43
N ILE A 3 106.13 -49.86 -1.42
CA ILE A 3 105.74 -50.38 -2.74
C ILE A 3 104.74 -51.55 -2.66
N GLU A 4 103.48 -51.16 -2.90
CA GLU A 4 102.51 -51.76 -3.81
C GLU A 4 101.91 -53.18 -3.60
N ASN A 5 100.67 -53.25 -4.10
CA ASN A 5 100.04 -54.39 -4.75
C ASN A 5 99.48 -55.51 -3.85
N SER A 6 98.18 -55.42 -3.59
CA SER A 6 97.26 -56.45 -4.11
C SER A 6 95.81 -56.01 -3.99
N ALA A 7 95.39 -55.24 -4.99
CA ALA A 7 94.00 -55.22 -5.39
C ALA A 7 93.56 -56.65 -5.74
N LYS A 8 92.61 -57.21 -4.98
CA LYS A 8 91.74 -58.28 -5.49
C LYS A 8 90.46 -58.42 -4.66
N ALA A 9 89.36 -58.09 -5.36
CA ALA A 9 88.00 -58.56 -5.16
C ALA A 9 87.14 -57.95 -4.03
N ALA A 10 86.86 -56.66 -4.19
CA ALA A 10 85.59 -56.08 -3.73
C ALA A 10 84.41 -56.77 -4.42
N LYS A 11 83.68 -57.62 -3.69
CA LYS A 11 82.37 -58.13 -4.12
C LYS A 11 81.33 -57.03 -3.93
N ARG A 12 81.20 -56.17 -4.94
CA ARG A 12 80.08 -55.23 -5.11
C ARG A 12 78.80 -56.04 -5.27
N THR A 13 77.86 -55.87 -4.34
CA THR A 13 76.48 -56.35 -4.48
C THR A 13 75.80 -55.56 -5.60
N ILE A 14 75.58 -56.22 -6.73
CA ILE A 14 74.81 -55.72 -7.87
C ILE A 14 73.33 -55.77 -7.47
N TYR A 15 72.68 -54.61 -7.34
CA TYR A 15 71.22 -54.53 -7.27
C TYR A 15 70.64 -54.85 -8.67
N PRO A 16 69.71 -55.80 -8.80
CA PRO A 16 69.11 -56.09 -10.10
C PRO A 16 68.00 -55.09 -10.42
N SER A 17 68.22 -54.26 -11.45
CA SER A 17 67.18 -53.43 -12.10
C SER A 17 66.05 -54.31 -12.64
N ARG A 18 64.92 -54.38 -11.91
CA ARG A 18 63.70 -55.04 -12.38
C ARG A 18 62.97 -54.15 -13.38
N LYS A 19 62.90 -54.62 -14.63
CA LYS A 19 61.88 -54.21 -15.60
C LYS A 19 60.50 -54.48 -15.01
N TRP A 20 59.66 -53.46 -14.89
CA TRP A 20 58.27 -53.60 -14.48
C TRP A 20 57.46 -54.26 -15.60
N ARG A 21 57.17 -55.56 -15.44
CA ARG A 21 56.08 -56.23 -16.16
C ARG A 21 54.81 -55.99 -15.35
N VAL A 22 53.88 -55.22 -15.90
CA VAL A 22 52.60 -54.92 -15.26
C VAL A 22 51.63 -56.07 -15.55
N GLU A 23 51.20 -56.78 -14.51
CA GLU A 23 50.17 -57.84 -14.60
C GLU A 23 48.79 -57.20 -14.80
N PRO A 24 48.09 -57.44 -15.93
CA PRO A 24 46.82 -56.76 -16.24
C PRO A 24 45.66 -57.16 -15.31
N GLU A 25 45.73 -58.32 -14.64
CA GLU A 25 44.64 -58.83 -13.79
C GLU A 25 44.47 -58.02 -12.49
N LYS A 26 45.54 -57.39 -11.97
CA LYS A 26 45.46 -56.51 -10.79
C LYS A 26 44.78 -55.16 -11.07
N TYR A 27 44.66 -54.76 -12.34
CA TYR A 27 44.04 -53.49 -12.74
C TYR A 27 42.56 -53.59 -13.08
N ALA A 28 42.01 -54.81 -13.19
CA ALA A 28 40.58 -55.02 -13.41
C ALA A 28 39.78 -54.61 -12.16
N ASN A 29 40.21 -55.04 -10.98
CA ASN A 29 39.51 -54.74 -9.72
C ASN A 29 39.68 -53.27 -9.26
N PHE A 30 40.76 -52.60 -9.67
CA PHE A 30 40.99 -51.20 -9.33
C PHE A 30 40.02 -50.25 -10.04
N LYS A 31 39.61 -50.59 -11.26
CA LYS A 31 38.60 -49.81 -12.00
C LYS A 31 37.23 -49.94 -11.35
N ASP A 32 36.86 -51.12 -10.88
CA ASP A 32 35.57 -51.38 -10.25
C ASP A 32 35.47 -50.74 -8.85
N ASP A 33 36.56 -50.71 -8.08
CA ASP A 33 36.61 -50.03 -6.78
C ASP A 33 36.57 -48.51 -6.91
N ILE A 34 37.22 -47.93 -7.93
CA ILE A 34 37.10 -46.49 -8.23
C ILE A 34 35.69 -46.15 -8.73
N TRP A 35 35.04 -47.03 -9.52
CA TRP A 35 33.68 -46.80 -10.02
C TRP A 35 32.64 -46.78 -8.89
N LYS A 36 32.84 -47.57 -7.83
CA LYS A 36 32.00 -47.51 -6.62
C LYS A 36 32.25 -46.26 -5.77
N GLN A 37 33.48 -45.77 -5.74
CA GLN A 37 33.83 -44.53 -5.03
C GLN A 37 33.26 -43.26 -5.69
N TYR A 38 32.98 -43.31 -7.00
CA TYR A 38 32.47 -42.19 -7.82
C TYR A 38 31.02 -42.35 -8.27
N ASN A 39 30.21 -43.14 -7.56
CA ASN A 39 28.81 -43.36 -7.92
C ASN A 39 27.94 -42.11 -7.55
N PRO A 40 27.34 -41.38 -8.51
CA PRO A 40 26.61 -40.12 -8.23
C PRO A 40 25.29 -40.30 -7.47
N SER A 41 24.82 -41.55 -7.35
CA SER A 41 23.51 -41.92 -6.81
C SER A 41 23.32 -41.59 -5.32
N VAL A 42 24.42 -41.44 -4.56
CA VAL A 42 24.37 -41.11 -3.12
C VAL A 42 24.20 -39.60 -2.87
N LYS A 43 24.54 -38.73 -3.85
CA LYS A 43 24.35 -37.28 -3.73
C LYS A 43 22.92 -36.82 -4.07
N GLN A 44 22.14 -37.65 -4.74
CA GLN A 44 20.74 -37.38 -5.09
C GLN A 44 19.83 -37.44 -3.84
N ASN A 45 20.06 -38.41 -2.94
CA ASN A 45 19.25 -38.59 -1.72
C ASN A 45 19.33 -37.40 -0.77
N THR A 46 20.52 -36.82 -0.55
CA THR A 46 20.67 -35.63 0.32
C THR A 46 20.10 -34.35 -0.27
N ALA A 47 20.13 -34.20 -1.60
CA ALA A 47 19.51 -33.08 -2.28
C ALA A 47 17.97 -33.20 -2.27
N GLN A 48 17.44 -34.39 -2.53
CA GLN A 48 16.00 -34.68 -2.51
C GLN A 48 15.41 -34.56 -1.10
N GLU A 49 16.12 -35.00 -0.06
CA GLU A 49 15.74 -34.80 1.35
C GLU A 49 15.72 -33.32 1.74
N LYS A 50 16.71 -32.54 1.29
CA LYS A 50 16.72 -31.07 1.50
C LYS A 50 15.57 -30.39 0.76
N ILE A 51 15.28 -30.79 -0.48
CA ILE A 51 14.14 -30.28 -1.26
C ILE A 51 12.82 -30.66 -0.57
N SER A 52 12.70 -31.87 -0.04
CA SER A 52 11.53 -32.33 0.71
C SER A 52 11.34 -31.53 2.01
N TYR A 53 12.41 -31.31 2.77
CA TYR A 53 12.39 -30.52 4.00
C TYR A 53 12.01 -29.05 3.73
N VAL A 54 12.60 -28.45 2.70
CA VAL A 54 12.24 -27.09 2.26
C VAL A 54 10.79 -27.05 1.78
N GLY A 55 10.30 -28.07 1.07
CA GLY A 55 8.89 -28.19 0.67
C GLY A 55 7.94 -28.27 1.87
N LYS A 56 8.30 -29.02 2.92
CA LYS A 56 7.54 -29.06 4.19
C LYS A 56 7.53 -27.69 4.89
N LEU A 57 8.68 -27.03 4.97
CA LEU A 57 8.76 -25.68 5.55
C LEU A 57 7.93 -24.66 4.77
N ILE A 58 7.96 -24.71 3.44
CA ILE A 58 7.16 -23.83 2.58
C ILE A 58 5.68 -24.10 2.83
N THR A 59 5.24 -25.36 2.77
CA THR A 59 3.83 -25.72 2.99
C THR A 59 3.35 -25.33 4.38
N ASP A 60 4.13 -25.57 5.44
CA ASP A 60 3.82 -25.14 6.80
C ASP A 60 3.74 -23.60 6.92
N THR A 61 4.64 -22.90 6.25
CA THR A 61 4.64 -21.43 6.22
C THR A 61 3.41 -20.91 5.49
N THR A 62 3.07 -21.49 4.33
CA THR A 62 1.87 -21.14 3.56
C THR A 62 0.60 -21.38 4.37
N ASN A 63 0.50 -22.51 5.09
CA ASN A 63 -0.63 -22.83 5.94
C ASN A 63 -0.78 -21.82 7.10
N ARG A 64 0.33 -21.41 7.72
CA ARG A 64 0.33 -20.37 8.76
C ARG A 64 -0.12 -19.01 8.22
N VAL A 65 0.41 -18.60 7.08
CA VAL A 65 0.03 -17.34 6.41
C VAL A 65 -1.45 -17.37 6.05
N PHE A 66 -1.96 -18.47 5.49
CA PHE A 66 -3.37 -18.62 5.14
C PHE A 66 -4.28 -18.54 6.37
N LYS A 67 -3.90 -19.17 7.48
CA LYS A 67 -4.64 -19.09 8.74
C LYS A 67 -4.71 -17.65 9.27
N ILE A 68 -3.59 -16.94 9.32
CA ILE A 68 -3.52 -15.55 9.76
C ILE A 68 -4.37 -14.65 8.86
N GLN A 69 -4.28 -14.84 7.54
CA GLN A 69 -5.07 -14.06 6.57
C GLN A 69 -6.57 -14.24 6.79
N LYS A 70 -7.02 -15.48 7.03
CA LYS A 70 -8.42 -15.79 7.34
C LYS A 70 -8.87 -15.13 8.64
N GLU A 71 -8.08 -15.24 9.70
CA GLU A 71 -8.39 -14.61 10.99
C GLU A 71 -8.44 -13.08 10.91
N PHE A 72 -7.55 -12.45 10.15
CA PHE A 72 -7.54 -11.01 9.93
C PHE A 72 -8.78 -10.55 9.16
N SER A 73 -9.18 -11.26 8.11
CA SER A 73 -10.39 -10.96 7.35
C SER A 73 -11.66 -11.03 8.21
N VAL A 74 -11.79 -12.06 9.05
CA VAL A 74 -12.93 -12.18 9.98
C VAL A 74 -12.98 -10.99 10.95
N LYS A 75 -11.85 -10.63 11.57
CA LYS A 75 -11.78 -9.50 12.51
C LYS A 75 -12.15 -8.17 11.86
N GLN A 76 -11.74 -7.94 10.61
CA GLN A 76 -12.11 -6.74 9.84
C GLN A 76 -13.61 -6.67 9.60
N ASN A 77 -14.24 -7.78 9.20
CA ASN A 77 -15.69 -7.83 8.98
C ASN A 77 -16.46 -7.51 10.28
N THR A 78 -16.04 -8.08 11.42
CA THR A 78 -16.69 -7.81 12.71
C THR A 78 -16.52 -6.35 13.15
N ALA A 79 -15.38 -5.73 12.85
CA ALA A 79 -15.16 -4.31 13.13
C ALA A 79 -16.06 -3.42 12.27
N GLN A 80 -16.19 -3.73 10.98
CA GLN A 80 -17.08 -3.01 10.06
C GLN A 80 -18.54 -3.10 10.48
N GLU A 81 -19.01 -4.28 10.90
CA GLU A 81 -20.37 -4.47 11.43
C GLU A 81 -20.64 -3.60 12.66
N LYS A 82 -19.68 -3.54 13.60
CA LYS A 82 -19.79 -2.70 14.80
C LYS A 82 -19.81 -1.21 14.46
N ILE A 83 -18.96 -0.76 13.53
CA ILE A 83 -18.94 0.64 13.07
C ILE A 83 -20.28 1.00 12.42
N SER A 84 -20.81 0.12 11.58
CA SER A 84 -22.12 0.30 10.94
C SER A 84 -23.25 0.40 11.97
N TYR A 85 -23.24 -0.46 12.99
CA TYR A 85 -24.22 -0.43 14.07
C TYR A 85 -24.17 0.87 14.88
N VAL A 86 -22.97 1.32 15.28
CA VAL A 86 -22.78 2.58 16.00
C VAL A 86 -23.22 3.77 15.15
N GLY A 87 -22.92 3.77 13.85
CA GLY A 87 -23.37 4.80 12.91
C GLY A 87 -24.90 4.92 12.90
N LYS A 88 -25.63 3.80 12.79
CA LYS A 88 -27.10 3.77 12.86
C LYS A 88 -27.62 4.32 14.18
N LEU A 89 -27.03 3.90 15.31
CA LEU A 89 -27.44 4.35 16.64
C LEU A 89 -27.25 5.87 16.81
N ILE A 90 -26.15 6.43 16.31
CA ILE A 90 -25.90 7.87 16.31
C ILE A 90 -26.95 8.58 15.46
N THR A 91 -27.24 8.10 14.25
CA THR A 91 -28.26 8.69 13.38
C THR A 91 -29.64 8.67 14.03
N ASP A 92 -30.04 7.54 14.61
CA ASP A 92 -31.34 7.40 15.29
C ASP A 92 -31.44 8.31 16.51
N THR A 93 -30.38 8.39 17.31
CA THR A 93 -30.32 9.28 18.48
C THR A 93 -30.36 10.74 18.06
N THR A 94 -29.62 11.10 17.02
CA THR A 94 -29.59 12.45 16.46
C THR A 94 -30.97 12.85 15.94
N ASN A 95 -31.66 11.98 15.21
CA ASN A 95 -33.01 12.23 14.69
C ASN A 95 -34.07 12.34 15.81
N ARG A 96 -33.88 11.65 16.94
CA ARG A 96 -34.78 11.73 18.10
C ARG A 96 -34.56 13.01 18.91
N VAL A 97 -33.30 13.36 19.17
CA VAL A 97 -32.91 14.52 19.99
C VAL A 97 -33.12 15.81 19.21
N PHE A 98 -32.62 15.86 17.98
CA PHE A 98 -32.80 16.98 17.09
C PHE A 98 -34.00 16.68 16.19
N LYS A 99 -35.15 17.25 16.53
CA LYS A 99 -36.23 17.42 15.56
C LYS A 99 -35.70 18.34 14.47
N ILE A 100 -35.01 17.78 13.47
CA ILE A 100 -34.65 18.48 12.24
C ILE A 100 -36.00 18.87 11.63
N GLN A 101 -36.39 20.12 11.87
CA GLN A 101 -37.66 20.63 11.38
C GLN A 101 -37.62 20.46 9.87
N LYS A 102 -38.52 19.61 9.34
CA LYS A 102 -38.70 19.43 7.90
C LYS A 102 -38.70 20.81 7.25
N GLU A 103 -37.73 21.00 6.36
CA GLU A 103 -37.53 22.12 5.45
C GLU A 103 -38.40 23.34 5.77
N PHE A 104 -37.80 24.32 6.45
CA PHE A 104 -38.31 25.68 6.42
C PHE A 104 -38.21 26.17 4.96
N THR A 105 -39.19 25.79 4.14
CA THR A 105 -39.42 26.43 2.87
C THR A 105 -40.07 27.76 3.23
N PRO A 106 -39.35 28.90 3.10
CA PRO A 106 -39.99 30.18 3.31
C PRO A 106 -41.11 30.26 2.27
N LYS A 107 -42.36 30.19 2.73
CA LYS A 107 -43.53 30.46 1.88
C LYS A 107 -43.24 31.78 1.17
N SER A 108 -43.03 31.77 -0.14
CA SER A 108 -42.78 32.99 -0.88
C SER A 108 -44.05 33.82 -0.75
N LYS A 109 -43.98 34.87 0.08
CA LYS A 109 -45.08 35.82 0.18
C LYS A 109 -45.17 36.45 -1.21
N GLN A 110 -46.28 36.19 -1.90
CA GLN A 110 -46.57 36.89 -3.14
C GLN A 110 -46.45 38.38 -2.86
N PRO A 111 -45.78 39.15 -3.75
CA PRO A 111 -45.65 40.57 -3.55
C PRO A 111 -47.06 41.19 -3.53
N PRO A 112 -47.25 42.32 -2.84
CA PRO A 112 -48.57 42.94 -2.75
C PRO A 112 -49.06 43.40 -4.14
N PRO A 113 -50.38 43.60 -4.34
CA PRO A 113 -50.94 43.88 -5.66
C PRO A 113 -50.41 45.14 -6.37
N TRP A 114 -49.89 46.13 -5.62
CA TRP A 114 -49.28 47.35 -6.16
C TRP A 114 -47.80 47.19 -6.55
N TRP A 115 -47.23 45.99 -6.37
CA TRP A 115 -45.81 45.73 -6.58
C TRP A 115 -45.51 45.32 -8.01
N ASP A 116 -44.91 46.23 -8.75
CA ASP A 116 -44.52 46.00 -10.15
C ASP A 116 -43.08 45.49 -10.28
N GLU A 117 -42.72 45.08 -11.50
CA GLU A 117 -41.34 44.71 -11.86
C GLU A 117 -40.34 45.86 -11.62
N GLU A 118 -40.77 47.12 -11.76
CA GLU A 118 -39.96 48.30 -11.43
C GLU A 118 -39.60 48.34 -9.95
N CYS A 119 -40.54 48.03 -9.05
CA CYS A 119 -40.28 47.97 -7.61
C CYS A 119 -39.21 46.91 -7.30
N THR A 120 -39.27 45.77 -8.00
CA THR A 120 -38.27 44.71 -7.89
C THR A 120 -36.89 45.20 -8.36
N ARG A 121 -36.81 45.87 -9.51
CA ARG A 121 -35.56 46.43 -10.04
C ARG A 121 -34.91 47.43 -9.08
N VAL A 122 -35.67 48.37 -8.54
CA VAL A 122 -35.19 49.37 -7.58
C VAL A 122 -34.66 48.72 -6.30
N ILE A 123 -35.33 47.69 -5.78
CA ILE A 123 -34.85 46.95 -4.60
C ILE A 123 -33.58 46.15 -4.92
N GLN A 124 -33.50 45.53 -6.09
CA GLN A 124 -32.30 44.81 -6.52
C GLN A 124 -31.09 45.75 -6.62
N GLU A 125 -31.27 46.93 -7.21
CA GLU A 125 -30.23 47.95 -7.31
C GLU A 125 -29.78 48.42 -5.92
N ARG A 126 -30.73 48.75 -5.03
CA ARG A 126 -30.42 49.07 -3.64
C ARG A 126 -29.60 47.97 -2.97
N ARG A 127 -29.95 46.69 -3.17
CA ARG A 127 -29.18 45.56 -2.62
C ARG A 127 -27.76 45.49 -3.18
N LYS A 128 -27.60 45.70 -4.49
CA LYS A 128 -26.28 45.74 -5.16
C LYS A 128 -25.39 46.84 -4.59
N ILE A 129 -25.91 48.07 -4.48
CA ILE A 129 -25.16 49.20 -3.92
C ILE A 129 -24.85 48.98 -2.44
N THR A 130 -25.79 48.43 -1.66
CA THR A 130 -25.55 48.08 -0.26
C THR A 130 -24.41 47.06 -0.12
N LYS A 131 -24.40 46.02 -0.97
CA LYS A 131 -23.34 45.02 -0.99
C LYS A 131 -22.00 45.65 -1.37
N TYR A 132 -22.00 46.51 -2.40
CA TYR A 132 -20.80 47.20 -2.87
C TYR A 132 -20.21 48.13 -1.80
N TYR A 133 -21.03 48.95 -1.13
CA TYR A 133 -20.59 49.81 -0.03
C TYR A 133 -20.08 48.99 1.17
N LYS A 134 -20.74 47.88 1.50
CA LYS A 134 -20.27 46.99 2.59
C LYS A 134 -18.89 46.42 2.31
N ALA A 135 -18.59 46.08 1.05
CA ALA A 135 -17.29 45.59 0.63
C ALA A 135 -16.24 46.72 0.54
N ASN A 136 -16.64 47.87 -0.02
CA ASN A 136 -15.78 49.02 -0.29
C ASN A 136 -16.31 50.22 0.49
N ARG A 137 -15.79 50.44 1.71
CA ARG A 137 -16.23 51.54 2.59
C ARG A 137 -15.48 52.83 2.28
N THR A 138 -15.78 53.45 1.15
CA THR A 138 -15.28 54.79 0.79
C THR A 138 -16.38 55.85 0.97
N LEU A 139 -16.00 57.13 0.97
CA LEU A 139 -16.98 58.22 1.08
C LEU A 139 -17.93 58.26 -0.12
N ASP A 140 -17.40 58.13 -1.34
CA ASP A 140 -18.21 58.16 -2.57
C ASP A 140 -19.24 57.02 -2.61
N THR A 141 -18.84 55.84 -2.15
CA THR A 141 -19.75 54.68 -2.08
C THR A 141 -20.81 54.84 -1.02
N TYR A 142 -20.50 55.53 0.08
CA TYR A 142 -21.47 55.88 1.10
C TYR A 142 -22.50 56.90 0.59
N ILE A 143 -22.06 57.94 -0.12
CA ILE A 143 -22.95 58.96 -0.71
C ILE A 143 -23.91 58.28 -1.70
N LYS A 144 -23.40 57.50 -2.64
CA LYS A 144 -24.22 56.73 -3.60
C LYS A 144 -25.21 55.82 -2.88
N TYR A 145 -24.78 55.11 -1.83
CA TYR A 145 -25.65 54.27 -1.03
C TYR A 145 -26.80 55.04 -0.38
N GLN A 146 -26.53 56.22 0.20
CA GLN A 146 -27.56 57.07 0.80
C GLN A 146 -28.55 57.59 -0.25
N GLU A 147 -28.06 58.04 -1.40
CA GLU A 147 -28.88 58.49 -2.54
C GLU A 147 -29.82 57.38 -3.02
N THR A 148 -29.31 56.17 -3.27
CA THR A 148 -30.12 55.03 -3.71
C THR A 148 -31.16 54.63 -2.65
N ILE A 149 -30.83 54.71 -1.36
CA ILE A 149 -31.81 54.47 -0.28
C ILE A 149 -32.92 55.53 -0.28
N ALA A 150 -32.57 56.82 -0.40
CA ALA A 150 -33.54 57.90 -0.41
C ALA A 150 -34.46 57.79 -1.63
N TYR A 151 -33.89 57.55 -2.82
CA TYR A 151 -34.63 57.33 -4.06
C TYR A 151 -35.60 56.15 -3.94
N SER A 152 -35.12 54.97 -3.54
CA SER A 152 -35.96 53.77 -3.43
C SER A 152 -37.11 53.95 -2.43
N LYS A 153 -36.88 54.63 -1.30
CA LYS A 153 -37.94 54.96 -0.33
C LYS A 153 -39.01 55.87 -0.93
N ARG A 154 -38.62 56.91 -1.67
CA ARG A 154 -39.55 57.84 -2.32
C ARG A 154 -40.36 57.13 -3.40
N PHE A 155 -39.70 56.37 -4.26
CA PHE A 155 -40.34 55.61 -5.35
C PHE A 155 -41.38 54.62 -4.83
N LEU A 156 -41.03 53.79 -3.84
CA LEU A 156 -41.96 52.81 -3.27
C LEU A 156 -43.13 53.48 -2.53
N LYS A 157 -42.91 54.64 -1.91
CA LYS A 157 -43.98 55.41 -1.29
C LYS A 157 -44.95 55.98 -2.34
N GLN A 158 -44.45 56.39 -3.50
CA GLN A 158 -45.27 56.89 -4.60
C GLN A 158 -46.10 55.77 -5.25
N LYS A 159 -45.50 54.60 -5.52
CA LYS A 159 -46.19 53.45 -6.09
C LYS A 159 -47.25 52.83 -5.17
N LYS A 160 -47.08 52.95 -3.86
CA LYS A 160 -48.02 52.43 -2.86
C LYS A 160 -49.26 53.32 -2.67
N ARG A 161 -49.16 54.62 -2.96
CA ARG A 161 -50.25 55.58 -2.81
C ARG A 161 -51.25 55.41 -3.94
#